data_AF-A0A401TTX6-F1
#
_entry.id   AF-A0A401TTX6-F1
#
_cell.length_a   1.000
_cell.length_b   1.000
_cell.length_c   1.000
_cell.angle_alpha   90.00
_cell.angle_beta   90.00
_cell.angle_gamma   90.00
#
_symmetry.space_group_name_H-M   'P 1'
#
loop_
_entity.id
_entity.type
_entity.pdbx_description
1 polymer ?
#
loop_
_entity_poly.entity_id
_entity_poly.type
_entity_poly.pdbx_seq_one_letter_code
_entity_poly.pdbx_strand_id
1 'polypeptide(L)'
;MIPTGTVASRSYAVAPLTEIDTALFRTGFASYDVNGHLGLMVASHATLDAVMPVYRFTETASNVASGSDPSSALTLWLPPLYSEDPVGARMIRRGGADLTLQSNLDQSRGSLTIGTQARVTVDPGHAITLRSPGQINVDGRLTAAGGRIDVLQNGNPGDPFIGPRSIWLDGNAVLDVAGQSAVAIDRAGRRYGFADAGGRITLGDDSEAPGAIAPAGLGFVIVR
;
A
#
# COMPACT_ATOMS: atom_id res chain seq x y z
N MET A 1 22.89 14.81 5.83
CA MET A 1 21.74 15.01 6.75
C MET A 1 22.20 15.87 7.92
N ILE A 2 21.31 16.69 8.47
CA ILE A 2 21.57 17.43 9.70
C ILE A 2 21.29 16.46 10.86
N PRO A 3 22.25 16.20 11.78
CA PRO A 3 22.02 15.32 12.92
C PRO A 3 20.84 15.77 13.79
N THR A 4 20.06 14.83 14.33
CA THR A 4 19.01 15.13 15.30
C THR A 4 19.59 15.89 16.49
N GLY A 5 18.95 16.99 16.89
CA GLY A 5 19.45 17.86 17.96
C GLY A 5 20.44 18.94 17.51
N THR A 6 20.73 19.04 16.21
CA THR A 6 21.53 20.17 15.70
C THR A 6 20.75 21.48 15.85
N VAL A 7 21.30 22.41 16.62
CA VAL A 7 20.78 23.78 16.73
C VAL A 7 21.41 24.63 15.65
N ALA A 8 20.58 25.21 14.79
CA ALA A 8 21.05 26.12 13.76
C ALA A 8 21.55 27.43 14.38
N SER A 9 22.76 27.88 14.00
CA SER A 9 23.34 29.15 14.46
C SER A 9 22.67 30.41 13.89
N ARG A 10 21.74 30.22 12.94
CA ARG A 10 20.92 31.26 12.31
C ARG A 10 19.61 30.66 11.83
N SER A 11 18.59 31.50 11.63
CA SER A 11 17.33 31.07 11.03
C SER A 11 17.54 30.65 9.58
N TYR A 12 17.03 29.47 9.21
CA TYR A 12 16.97 28.99 7.84
C TYR A 12 15.51 28.93 7.39
N ALA A 13 15.24 29.35 6.16
CA ALA A 13 13.96 29.07 5.54
C ALA A 13 13.88 27.56 5.24
N VAL A 14 12.89 26.89 5.80
CA VAL A 14 12.59 25.48 5.51
C VAL A 14 11.38 25.45 4.59
N ALA A 15 11.48 24.72 3.48
CA ALA A 15 10.33 24.53 2.61
C ALA A 15 9.23 23.77 3.37
N PRO A 16 7.95 24.15 3.22
CA PRO A 16 6.86 23.40 3.83
C PRO A 16 6.85 21.95 3.30
N LEU A 17 6.47 21.01 4.15
CA LEU A 17 6.30 19.62 3.75
C LEU A 17 5.15 19.54 2.74
N THR A 18 5.36 18.81 1.64
CA THR A 18 4.27 18.47 0.74
C THR A 18 3.45 17.36 1.37
N GLU A 19 2.19 17.65 1.68
CA GLU A 19 1.25 16.70 2.26
C GLU A 19 0.26 16.21 1.20
N ILE A 20 -0.02 14.91 1.21
CA ILE A 20 -1.02 14.28 0.37
C ILE A 20 -2.13 13.76 1.27
N ASP A 21 -3.36 14.21 1.03
CA ASP A 21 -4.53 13.72 1.76
C ASP A 21 -4.80 12.25 1.41
N THR A 22 -5.06 11.45 2.44
CA THR A 22 -5.39 10.01 2.32
C THR A 22 -6.63 9.73 1.46
N ALA A 23 -7.51 10.73 1.25
CA ALA A 23 -8.64 10.64 0.34
C ALA A 23 -8.22 10.37 -1.11
N LEU A 24 -6.99 10.73 -1.51
CA LEU A 24 -6.45 10.43 -2.84
C LEU A 24 -6.54 8.93 -3.18
N PHE A 25 -6.31 8.07 -2.19
CA PHE A 25 -6.21 6.61 -2.36
C PHE A 25 -7.58 5.92 -2.45
N ARG A 26 -8.65 6.73 -2.52
CA ARG A 26 -10.05 6.29 -2.61
C ARG A 26 -10.75 6.92 -3.82
N THR A 27 -9.98 7.27 -4.85
CA THR A 27 -10.45 7.96 -6.06
C THR A 27 -10.81 7.03 -7.23
N GLY A 28 -10.55 5.72 -7.11
CA GLY A 28 -10.96 4.72 -8.10
C GLY A 28 -9.85 4.20 -9.01
N PHE A 29 -8.59 4.57 -8.77
CA PHE A 29 -7.48 3.97 -9.52
C PHE A 29 -7.22 2.54 -9.03
N ALA A 30 -6.86 1.66 -9.97
CA ALA A 30 -6.41 0.30 -9.65
C ALA A 30 -4.94 0.26 -9.18
N SER A 31 -4.22 1.38 -9.26
CA SER A 31 -2.84 1.50 -8.78
C SER A 31 -2.56 2.93 -8.34
N TYR A 32 -1.98 3.07 -7.16
CA TYR A 32 -1.47 4.32 -6.60
C TYR A 32 0.04 4.22 -6.46
N ASP A 33 0.78 5.09 -7.14
CA ASP A 33 2.23 5.17 -7.05
C ASP A 33 2.66 6.58 -6.60
N VAL A 34 3.23 6.67 -5.40
CA VAL A 34 3.66 7.93 -4.77
C VAL A 34 5.15 7.90 -4.53
N ASN A 35 5.85 8.89 -5.10
CA ASN A 35 7.28 9.07 -4.91
C ASN A 35 7.61 10.36 -4.15
N GLY A 36 8.17 10.23 -2.95
CA GLY A 36 8.61 11.33 -2.10
C GLY A 36 9.97 11.94 -2.48
N HIS A 37 10.59 11.49 -3.58
CA HIS A 37 11.90 11.92 -4.08
C HIS A 37 13.04 11.65 -3.08
N LEU A 38 13.25 12.51 -2.07
CA LEU A 38 14.29 12.36 -1.04
C LEU A 38 13.77 11.71 0.25
N GLY A 39 12.46 11.62 0.44
CA GLY A 39 11.88 10.93 1.59
C GLY A 39 10.36 10.88 1.55
N LEU A 40 9.79 9.82 2.11
CA LEU A 40 8.35 9.63 2.22
C LEU A 40 8.00 9.20 3.64
N MET A 41 6.95 9.80 4.20
CA MET A 41 6.44 9.42 5.51
C MET A 41 4.92 9.23 5.45
N VAL A 42 4.45 8.06 5.88
CA VAL A 42 3.08 7.90 6.34
C VAL A 42 3.06 8.33 7.80
N ALA A 43 2.34 9.41 8.10
CA ALA A 43 2.33 10.01 9.43
C ALA A 43 1.83 9.02 10.50
N SER A 44 2.28 9.19 11.75
CA SER A 44 1.78 8.40 12.87
C SER A 44 0.26 8.55 13.00
N HIS A 45 -0.43 7.47 13.36
CA HIS A 45 -1.89 7.37 13.43
C HIS A 45 -2.64 7.60 12.11
N ALA A 46 -1.96 7.81 10.98
CA ALA A 46 -2.63 7.94 9.68
C ALA A 46 -3.33 6.63 9.30
N THR A 47 -4.52 6.74 8.68
CA THR A 47 -5.21 5.60 8.07
C THR A 47 -5.24 5.79 6.57
N LEU A 48 -4.58 4.89 5.85
CA LEU A 48 -4.39 4.91 4.42
C LEU A 48 -5.02 3.64 3.82
N ASP A 49 -6.23 3.78 3.29
CA ASP A 49 -6.94 2.69 2.64
C ASP A 49 -6.92 2.91 1.12
N ALA A 50 -6.17 2.06 0.40
CA ALA A 50 -6.15 2.05 -1.05
C ALA A 50 -7.27 1.14 -1.56
N VAL A 51 -8.31 1.77 -2.11
CA VAL A 51 -9.52 1.09 -2.61
C VAL A 51 -9.88 1.58 -4.00
N MET A 52 -10.58 0.72 -4.75
CA MET A 52 -11.01 1.02 -6.12
C MET A 52 -12.53 1.20 -6.20
N PRO A 53 -13.09 2.36 -5.81
CA PRO A 53 -14.47 2.66 -6.13
C PRO A 53 -14.68 2.78 -7.64
N VAL A 54 -15.92 2.57 -8.07
CA VAL A 54 -16.34 2.61 -9.47
C VAL A 54 -17.49 3.59 -9.63
N TYR A 55 -17.68 4.10 -10.84
CA TYR A 55 -18.87 4.89 -11.14
C TYR A 55 -20.10 4.00 -11.27
N ARG A 56 -21.18 4.39 -10.60
CA ARG A 56 -22.49 3.77 -10.69
C ARG A 56 -23.52 4.81 -11.10
N PHE A 57 -24.46 4.43 -11.96
CA PHE A 57 -25.61 5.28 -12.25
C PHE A 57 -26.43 5.56 -11.00
N THR A 58 -26.82 6.82 -10.83
CA THR A 58 -27.78 7.24 -9.83
C THR A 58 -29.20 6.77 -10.21
N GLU A 59 -30.13 6.79 -9.26
CA GLU A 59 -31.53 6.41 -9.53
C GLU A 59 -32.20 7.33 -10.56
N THR A 60 -31.73 8.58 -10.68
CA THR A 60 -32.24 9.58 -11.62
C THR A 60 -31.47 9.62 -12.94
N ALA A 61 -30.47 8.77 -13.13
CA ALA A 61 -29.60 8.79 -14.31
C ALA A 61 -30.37 8.66 -15.63
N SER A 62 -31.50 7.92 -15.64
CA SER A 62 -32.37 7.78 -16.82
C SER A 62 -33.00 9.08 -17.28
N ASN A 63 -33.06 10.10 -16.41
CA ASN A 63 -33.66 11.40 -16.69
C ASN A 63 -32.61 12.44 -17.13
N VAL A 64 -31.33 12.07 -17.15
CA VAL A 64 -30.22 12.94 -17.54
C VAL A 64 -30.03 12.89 -19.05
N ALA A 65 -29.98 14.06 -19.69
CA ALA A 65 -29.77 14.15 -21.12
C ALA A 65 -28.36 13.67 -21.51
N SER A 66 -28.25 12.85 -22.56
CA SER A 66 -26.96 12.45 -23.14
C SER A 66 -26.08 13.66 -23.48
N GLY A 67 -24.79 13.57 -23.18
CA GLY A 67 -23.83 14.68 -23.36
C GLY A 67 -23.79 15.70 -22.22
N SER A 68 -24.60 15.51 -21.17
CA SER A 68 -24.49 16.27 -19.91
C SER A 68 -23.25 15.86 -19.12
N ASP A 69 -22.89 16.66 -18.10
CA ASP A 69 -21.78 16.34 -17.19
C ASP A 69 -21.99 14.95 -16.57
N PRO A 70 -21.03 14.01 -16.68
CA PRO A 70 -21.15 12.67 -16.11
C PRO A 70 -21.50 12.66 -14.61
N SER A 71 -21.06 13.66 -13.84
CA SER A 71 -21.37 13.78 -12.41
C SER A 71 -22.86 14.00 -12.11
N SER A 72 -23.67 14.37 -13.10
CA SER A 72 -25.13 14.49 -12.97
C SER A 72 -25.86 13.15 -13.04
N ALA A 73 -25.26 12.12 -13.65
CA ALA A 73 -25.83 10.78 -13.82
C ALA A 73 -25.07 9.68 -13.05
N LEU A 74 -23.81 9.94 -12.68
CA LEU A 74 -22.93 8.97 -12.07
C LEU A 74 -22.51 9.43 -10.67
N THR A 75 -22.42 8.48 -9.75
CA THR A 75 -21.83 8.69 -8.43
C THR A 75 -20.69 7.71 -8.21
N LEU A 76 -19.67 8.14 -7.48
CA LEU A 76 -18.57 7.28 -7.09
C LEU A 76 -19.04 6.36 -5.96
N TRP A 77 -18.96 5.06 -6.18
CA TRP A 77 -19.46 4.05 -5.26
C TRP A 77 -18.40 2.97 -5.04
N LEU A 78 -18.12 2.66 -3.77
CA LEU A 78 -17.27 1.54 -3.40
C LEU A 78 -18.14 0.29 -3.25
N PRO A 79 -17.99 -0.74 -4.09
CA PRO A 79 -18.75 -1.98 -3.94
C PRO A 79 -18.47 -2.65 -2.58
N PRO A 80 -19.42 -3.44 -2.04
CA PRO A 80 -19.13 -4.36 -0.94
C PRO A 80 -17.93 -5.24 -1.28
N LEU A 81 -17.13 -5.59 -0.27
CA LEU A 81 -15.92 -6.40 -0.49
C LEU A 81 -16.23 -7.73 -1.19
N TYR A 82 -17.34 -8.35 -0.79
CA TYR A 82 -17.88 -9.56 -1.41
C TYR A 82 -19.34 -9.34 -1.81
N SER A 83 -19.69 -9.80 -3.01
CA SER A 83 -21.07 -9.86 -3.50
C SER A 83 -21.45 -11.30 -3.84
N GLU A 84 -22.69 -11.64 -3.56
CA GLU A 84 -23.24 -12.96 -3.83
C GLU A 84 -23.88 -13.02 -5.21
N ASP A 85 -23.62 -14.11 -5.94
CA ASP A 85 -24.42 -14.59 -7.05
C ASP A 85 -25.07 -15.93 -6.63
N PRO A 86 -26.28 -15.90 -6.04
CA PRO A 86 -26.97 -17.09 -5.57
C PRO A 86 -27.46 -18.01 -6.68
N VAL A 87 -27.53 -17.52 -7.94
CA VAL A 87 -27.96 -18.34 -9.09
C VAL A 87 -26.78 -19.16 -9.59
N GLY A 88 -25.60 -18.56 -9.67
CA GLY A 88 -24.35 -19.25 -9.98
C GLY A 88 -23.69 -19.98 -8.81
N ALA A 89 -24.17 -19.78 -7.57
CA ALA A 89 -23.51 -20.20 -6.34
C ALA A 89 -22.05 -19.68 -6.24
N ARG A 90 -21.85 -18.41 -6.57
CA ARG A 90 -20.54 -17.77 -6.62
C ARG A 90 -20.46 -16.59 -5.67
N MET A 91 -19.27 -16.38 -5.11
CA MET A 91 -18.93 -15.16 -4.39
C MET A 91 -17.95 -14.37 -5.24
N ILE A 92 -18.26 -13.09 -5.47
CA ILE A 92 -17.47 -12.20 -6.30
C ILE A 92 -16.79 -11.20 -5.38
N ARG A 93 -15.47 -11.07 -5.49
CA ARG A 93 -14.72 -10.01 -4.80
C ARG A 93 -14.78 -8.75 -5.64
N ARG A 94 -14.92 -7.58 -5.01
CA ARG A 94 -14.69 -6.31 -5.70
C ARG A 94 -13.25 -6.23 -6.22
N GLY A 95 -13.04 -5.45 -7.27
CA GLY A 95 -11.67 -5.05 -7.63
C GLY A 95 -11.07 -4.14 -6.57
N GLY A 96 -9.76 -3.96 -6.61
CA GLY A 96 -9.02 -3.19 -5.64
C GLY A 96 -7.84 -2.46 -6.25
N ALA A 97 -7.01 -1.88 -5.39
CA ALA A 97 -5.89 -1.07 -5.80
C ALA A 97 -4.57 -1.57 -5.21
N ASP A 98 -3.53 -1.63 -6.05
CA ASP A 98 -2.16 -1.77 -5.59
C ASP A 98 -1.64 -0.41 -5.10
N LEU A 99 -0.78 -0.43 -4.08
CA LEU A 99 -0.17 0.77 -3.49
C LEU A 99 1.34 0.66 -3.51
N THR A 100 1.99 1.62 -4.16
CA THR A 100 3.45 1.78 -4.15
C THR A 100 3.80 3.11 -3.48
N LEU A 101 4.59 3.04 -2.42
CA LEU A 101 5.17 4.17 -1.72
C LEU A 101 6.68 4.11 -1.90
N GLN A 102 7.27 5.16 -2.46
CA GLN A 102 8.69 5.16 -2.79
C GLN A 102 9.39 6.49 -2.53
N SER A 103 10.70 6.43 -2.32
CA SER A 103 11.60 7.58 -2.19
C SER A 103 12.94 7.25 -2.85
N ASN A 104 12.94 7.07 -4.17
CA ASN A 104 14.04 6.45 -4.92
C ASN A 104 14.40 7.16 -6.23
N LEU A 105 13.88 8.37 -6.47
CA LEU A 105 14.26 9.15 -7.66
C LEU A 105 15.73 9.58 -7.61
N ASP A 106 16.25 9.89 -6.43
CA ASP A 106 17.69 9.93 -6.18
C ASP A 106 18.12 8.53 -5.72
N GLN A 107 19.04 7.87 -6.42
CA GLN A 107 19.47 6.51 -6.04
C GLN A 107 20.53 6.52 -4.93
N SER A 108 21.10 7.68 -4.61
CA SER A 108 22.12 7.85 -3.57
C SER A 108 21.55 8.30 -2.23
N ARG A 109 20.25 8.64 -2.20
CA ARG A 109 19.52 9.20 -1.05
C ARG A 109 18.08 8.74 -1.05
N GLY A 110 17.43 8.76 0.10
CA GLY A 110 16.04 8.34 0.21
C GLY A 110 15.80 7.64 1.53
N SER A 111 14.64 7.90 2.12
CA SER A 111 14.19 7.19 3.31
C SER A 111 12.69 7.10 3.31
N LEU A 112 12.16 5.96 3.77
CA LEU A 112 10.72 5.75 3.87
C LEU A 112 10.35 5.38 5.31
N THR A 113 9.34 6.04 5.86
CA THR A 113 8.86 5.77 7.21
C THR A 113 7.35 5.50 7.22
N ILE A 114 6.94 4.39 7.82
CA ILE A 114 5.56 4.14 8.25
C ILE A 114 5.50 4.42 9.74
N GLY A 115 4.82 5.51 10.11
CA GLY A 115 4.79 6.01 11.48
C GLY A 115 4.07 5.08 12.47
N THR A 116 4.34 5.32 13.75
CA THR A 116 3.72 4.60 14.86
C THR A 116 2.20 4.59 14.75
N GLN A 117 1.58 3.41 14.90
CA GLN A 117 0.13 3.23 14.81
C GLN A 117 -0.50 3.71 13.49
N ALA A 118 0.29 3.97 12.44
CA ALA A 118 -0.24 4.13 11.09
C ALA A 118 -0.85 2.81 10.62
N ARG A 119 -1.90 2.89 9.80
CA ARG A 119 -2.54 1.73 9.16
C ARG A 119 -2.55 1.96 7.67
N VAL A 120 -1.96 1.03 6.92
CA VAL A 120 -1.96 1.00 5.46
C VAL A 120 -2.63 -0.29 5.03
N THR A 121 -3.72 -0.18 4.27
CA THR A 121 -4.53 -1.32 3.85
C THR A 121 -4.79 -1.25 2.36
N VAL A 122 -4.68 -2.39 1.68
CA VAL A 122 -5.16 -2.59 0.31
C VAL A 122 -6.27 -3.62 0.29
N ASP A 123 -7.08 -3.60 -0.76
CA ASP A 123 -8.09 -4.62 -1.00
C ASP A 123 -7.46 -6.04 -1.08
N PRO A 124 -8.18 -7.10 -0.68
CA PRO A 124 -7.62 -8.45 -0.64
C PRO A 124 -7.14 -8.94 -2.02
N GLY A 125 -5.95 -9.52 -2.06
CA GLY A 125 -5.27 -9.95 -3.29
C GLY A 125 -4.39 -8.88 -3.94
N HIS A 126 -4.41 -7.65 -3.43
CA HIS A 126 -3.57 -6.54 -3.93
C HIS A 126 -2.26 -6.38 -3.16
N ALA A 127 -1.39 -5.52 -3.66
CA ALA A 127 -0.03 -5.36 -3.15
C ALA A 127 0.21 -4.01 -2.45
N ILE A 128 0.96 -4.03 -1.36
CA ILE A 128 1.65 -2.87 -0.78
C ILE A 128 3.13 -2.99 -1.10
N THR A 129 3.72 -2.01 -1.77
CA THR A 129 5.15 -1.94 -2.07
C THR A 129 5.76 -0.71 -1.41
N LEU A 130 6.79 -0.91 -0.59
CA LEU A 130 7.60 0.17 -0.01
C LEU A 130 8.99 0.11 -0.66
N ARG A 131 9.48 1.21 -1.24
CA ARG A 131 10.76 1.22 -1.95
C ARG A 131 11.65 2.43 -1.65
N SER A 132 12.88 2.19 -1.19
CA SER A 132 13.87 3.25 -0.93
C SER A 132 15.31 2.71 -1.08
N PRO A 133 16.26 3.49 -1.63
CA PRO A 133 17.65 3.06 -1.69
C PRO A 133 18.35 3.07 -0.32
N GLY A 134 17.79 3.84 0.62
CA GLY A 134 18.25 3.97 1.99
C GLY A 134 17.33 3.28 3.00
N GLN A 135 17.34 3.80 4.22
CA GLN A 135 16.60 3.22 5.34
C GLN A 135 15.08 3.22 5.13
N ILE A 136 14.45 2.08 5.44
CA ILE A 136 12.99 1.95 5.52
C ILE A 136 12.62 1.59 6.96
N ASN A 137 11.79 2.40 7.60
CA ASN A 137 11.31 2.17 8.96
C ASN A 137 9.83 1.87 8.95
N VAL A 138 9.42 0.79 9.63
CA VAL A 138 8.02 0.43 9.80
C VAL A 138 7.73 0.31 11.28
N ASP A 139 6.85 1.16 11.79
CA ASP A 139 6.32 1.10 13.16
C ASP A 139 4.77 1.11 13.16
N GLY A 140 4.18 0.79 12.02
CA GLY A 140 2.73 0.72 11.82
C GLY A 140 2.27 -0.65 11.30
N ARG A 141 0.99 -0.74 10.97
CA ARG A 141 0.39 -1.92 10.38
C ARG A 141 0.23 -1.77 8.87
N LEU A 142 0.73 -2.75 8.12
CA LEU A 142 0.51 -2.95 6.70
C LEU A 142 -0.38 -4.19 6.52
N THR A 143 -1.48 -4.07 5.78
CA THR A 143 -2.43 -5.19 5.56
C THR A 143 -2.73 -5.36 4.07
N ALA A 144 -2.37 -6.53 3.54
CA ALA A 144 -2.61 -6.96 2.16
C ALA A 144 -3.09 -8.42 2.14
N ALA A 145 -4.32 -8.64 2.61
CA ALA A 145 -4.88 -9.97 2.84
C ALA A 145 -4.85 -10.84 1.57
N GLY A 146 -4.23 -12.03 1.64
CA GLY A 146 -4.02 -12.92 0.49
C GLY A 146 -3.19 -12.31 -0.67
N GLY A 147 -2.61 -11.12 -0.45
CA GLY A 147 -1.90 -10.33 -1.44
C GLY A 147 -0.39 -10.31 -1.19
N ARG A 148 0.24 -9.14 -1.36
CA ARG A 148 1.70 -9.00 -1.17
C ARG A 148 2.06 -7.76 -0.36
N ILE A 149 3.07 -7.89 0.49
CA ILE A 149 3.78 -6.77 1.12
C ILE A 149 5.24 -6.89 0.75
N ASP A 150 5.71 -5.99 -0.11
CA ASP A 150 7.08 -5.97 -0.60
C ASP A 150 7.80 -4.74 -0.03
N VAL A 151 8.74 -4.95 0.89
CA VAL A 151 9.59 -3.90 1.48
C VAL A 151 10.98 -4.01 0.88
N LEU A 152 11.22 -3.17 -0.13
CA LEU A 152 12.31 -3.34 -1.07
C LEU A 152 13.34 -2.21 -0.93
N GLN A 153 14.57 -2.57 -0.61
CA GLN A 153 15.67 -1.64 -0.57
C GLN A 153 16.42 -1.67 -1.91
N ASN A 154 16.31 -0.60 -2.71
CA ASN A 154 16.91 -0.57 -4.05
C ASN A 154 18.39 -0.15 -4.06
N GLY A 155 19.08 -0.51 -5.14
CA GLY A 155 20.50 -0.23 -5.41
C GLY A 155 21.24 -1.52 -5.78
N ASN A 156 22.52 -1.40 -6.12
CA ASN A 156 23.42 -2.51 -6.45
C ASN A 156 24.51 -2.67 -5.37
N PRO A 157 25.12 -3.87 -5.23
CA PRO A 157 26.34 -4.04 -4.45
C PRO A 157 27.42 -3.04 -4.89
N GLY A 158 27.95 -2.27 -3.95
CA GLY A 158 28.99 -1.27 -4.21
C GLY A 158 28.48 0.11 -4.64
N ASP A 159 27.16 0.31 -4.78
CA ASP A 159 26.61 1.64 -5.05
C ASP A 159 26.95 2.60 -3.90
N PRO A 160 27.53 3.78 -4.19
CA PRO A 160 27.82 4.78 -3.18
C PRO A 160 26.52 5.40 -2.66
N PHE A 161 25.94 4.81 -1.61
CA PHE A 161 24.79 5.37 -0.91
C PHE A 161 25.26 6.30 0.22
N ILE A 162 24.59 7.44 0.36
CA ILE A 162 24.88 8.41 1.42
C ILE A 162 23.86 8.23 2.57
N GLY A 163 24.22 7.39 3.54
CA GLY A 163 23.43 7.19 4.76
C GLY A 163 23.26 5.72 5.17
N PRO A 164 22.37 5.42 6.14
CA PRO A 164 22.08 4.05 6.55
C PRO A 164 21.28 3.29 5.48
N ARG A 165 21.59 2.00 5.33
CA ARG A 165 20.92 1.03 4.45
C ARG A 165 20.40 -0.14 5.28
N SER A 166 19.15 -0.06 5.71
CA SER A 166 18.50 -1.10 6.50
C SER A 166 16.98 -0.98 6.46
N ILE A 167 16.31 -2.11 6.65
CA ILE A 167 14.87 -2.18 6.91
C ILE A 167 14.69 -2.40 8.41
N TRP A 168 14.03 -1.47 9.10
CA TRP A 168 13.70 -1.60 10.52
C TRP A 168 12.22 -1.91 10.68
N LEU A 169 11.93 -3.00 11.37
CA LEU A 169 10.61 -3.35 11.86
C LEU A 169 10.61 -3.10 13.37
N ASP A 170 9.92 -2.04 13.78
CA ASP A 170 9.86 -1.58 15.16
C ASP A 170 8.79 -2.32 15.96
N GLY A 171 8.70 -2.07 17.26
CA GLY A 171 7.87 -2.86 18.18
C GLY A 171 6.36 -2.86 17.87
N ASN A 172 5.85 -1.89 17.09
CA ASN A 172 4.44 -1.87 16.65
C ASN A 172 4.26 -2.34 15.19
N ALA A 173 5.34 -2.75 14.51
CA ALA A 173 5.30 -3.18 13.12
C ALA A 173 4.47 -4.46 12.96
N VAL A 174 3.47 -4.42 12.09
CA VAL A 174 2.73 -5.62 11.69
C VAL A 174 2.58 -5.65 10.18
N LEU A 175 3.05 -6.74 9.57
CA LEU A 175 2.87 -7.02 8.15
C LEU A 175 1.89 -8.19 8.05
N ASP A 176 0.65 -7.91 7.67
CA ASP A 176 -0.44 -8.89 7.63
C ASP A 176 -0.84 -9.21 6.19
N VAL A 177 -0.60 -10.45 5.80
CA VAL A 177 -1.02 -11.01 4.51
C VAL A 177 -1.92 -12.23 4.68
N ALA A 178 -2.61 -12.36 5.82
CA ALA A 178 -3.46 -13.51 6.10
C ALA A 178 -4.50 -13.76 4.99
N GLY A 179 -4.77 -15.03 4.71
CA GLY A 179 -5.84 -15.42 3.78
C GLY A 179 -7.21 -15.09 4.37
N GLN A 180 -8.20 -14.96 3.50
CA GLN A 180 -9.58 -14.68 3.91
C GLN A 180 -10.52 -15.79 3.46
N SER A 181 -11.64 -15.90 4.15
CA SER A 181 -12.70 -16.83 3.79
C SER A 181 -14.05 -16.16 3.93
N ALA A 182 -14.98 -16.52 3.04
CA ALA A 182 -16.36 -16.09 3.15
C ALA A 182 -17.28 -17.20 2.62
N VAL A 183 -18.45 -17.31 3.24
CA VAL A 183 -19.45 -18.36 3.00
C VAL A 183 -20.82 -17.72 2.88
N ALA A 184 -21.61 -18.21 1.92
CA ALA A 184 -22.99 -17.84 1.67
C ALA A 184 -23.85 -19.09 1.46
N ILE A 185 -25.17 -18.90 1.33
CA ILE A 185 -26.16 -19.97 1.15
C ILE A 185 -26.93 -19.71 -0.14
N ASP A 186 -27.01 -20.69 -1.03
CA ASP A 186 -27.72 -20.55 -2.30
C ASP A 186 -29.25 -20.72 -2.14
N ARG A 187 -30.01 -20.53 -3.22
CA ARG A 187 -31.47 -20.68 -3.21
C ARG A 187 -31.95 -22.09 -2.86
N ALA A 188 -31.08 -23.10 -2.93
CA ALA A 188 -31.36 -24.48 -2.57
C ALA A 188 -30.89 -24.84 -1.14
N GLY A 189 -30.37 -23.87 -0.38
CA GLY A 189 -29.89 -24.08 1.00
C GLY A 189 -28.48 -24.65 1.10
N ARG A 190 -27.72 -24.74 -0.01
CA ARG A 190 -26.35 -25.27 -0.01
C ARG A 190 -25.36 -24.16 0.31
N ARG A 191 -24.31 -24.50 1.06
CA ARG A 191 -23.21 -23.57 1.34
C ARG A 191 -22.27 -23.48 0.14
N TYR A 192 -21.89 -22.26 -0.21
CA TYR A 192 -20.84 -21.97 -1.18
C TYR A 192 -19.97 -20.83 -0.65
N GLY A 193 -18.76 -20.67 -1.20
CA GLY A 193 -17.82 -19.68 -0.71
C GLY A 193 -16.41 -19.95 -1.17
N PHE A 194 -15.45 -19.30 -0.52
CA PHE A 194 -14.03 -19.50 -0.74
C PHE A 194 -13.26 -19.45 0.58
N ALA A 195 -12.05 -20.01 0.55
CA ALA A 195 -11.02 -19.84 1.55
C ALA A 195 -9.70 -19.66 0.80
N ASP A 196 -9.15 -18.46 0.83
CA ASP A 196 -7.90 -18.14 0.15
C ASP A 196 -6.69 -18.58 0.97
N ALA A 197 -5.59 -18.80 0.26
CA ALA A 197 -4.28 -18.88 0.90
C ALA A 197 -3.87 -17.52 1.50
N GLY A 198 -2.91 -17.57 2.43
CA GLY A 198 -2.16 -16.38 2.79
C GLY A 198 -1.34 -15.84 1.62
N GLY A 199 -0.97 -14.57 1.74
CA GLY A 199 -0.14 -13.87 0.78
C GLY A 199 1.35 -14.01 1.07
N ARG A 200 2.16 -13.08 0.53
CA ARG A 200 3.62 -13.09 0.62
C ARG A 200 4.15 -11.80 1.24
N ILE A 201 5.17 -11.92 2.07
CA ILE A 201 5.99 -10.80 2.56
C ILE A 201 7.39 -10.95 1.98
N THR A 202 7.90 -9.91 1.33
CA THR A 202 9.27 -9.83 0.82
C THR A 202 10.00 -8.68 1.52
N LEU A 203 11.18 -8.94 2.08
CA LEU A 203 12.02 -7.94 2.73
C LEU A 203 13.41 -7.97 2.10
N GLY A 204 13.91 -6.83 1.63
CA GLY A 204 15.24 -6.72 1.01
C GLY A 204 15.15 -6.47 -0.48
N ASP A 205 15.34 -7.49 -1.30
CA ASP A 205 15.21 -7.38 -2.77
C ASP A 205 14.13 -8.34 -3.31
N ASP A 206 13.70 -8.09 -4.55
CA ASP A 206 12.72 -8.89 -5.29
C ASP A 206 13.37 -9.90 -6.25
N SER A 207 14.70 -10.10 -6.15
CA SER A 207 15.37 -11.13 -6.95
C SER A 207 15.11 -12.51 -6.37
N GLU A 208 14.56 -13.42 -7.19
CA GLU A 208 14.62 -14.85 -6.87
C GLU A 208 16.08 -15.30 -6.97
N ALA A 209 16.66 -15.77 -5.86
CA ALA A 209 17.93 -16.46 -5.95
C ALA A 209 17.76 -17.81 -6.65
N PRO A 210 18.67 -18.20 -7.55
CA PRO A 210 18.80 -19.58 -7.94
C PRO A 210 19.34 -20.41 -6.76
N GLY A 211 18.44 -21.04 -6.00
CA GLY A 211 18.78 -21.98 -4.91
C GLY A 211 18.26 -21.59 -3.52
N ALA A 212 18.63 -22.37 -2.50
CA ALA A 212 18.19 -22.18 -1.10
C ALA A 212 18.86 -21.00 -0.36
N ILE A 213 19.57 -20.13 -1.09
CA ILE A 213 20.26 -18.97 -0.53
C ILE A 213 19.67 -17.75 -1.20
N ALA A 214 18.75 -17.05 -0.52
CA ALA A 214 18.21 -15.78 -1.00
C ALA A 214 19.35 -14.80 -1.33
N PRO A 215 19.22 -13.95 -2.37
CA PRO A 215 20.21 -12.92 -2.60
C PRO A 215 20.25 -12.05 -1.34
N ALA A 216 21.45 -11.72 -0.87
CA ALA A 216 21.55 -10.82 0.25
C ALA A 216 21.00 -9.47 -0.19
N GLY A 217 19.82 -9.11 0.32
CA GLY A 217 19.34 -7.74 0.25
C GLY A 217 20.47 -6.82 0.70
N LEU A 218 20.67 -5.70 0.01
CA LEU A 218 21.85 -4.86 0.18
C LEU A 218 21.90 -4.09 1.51
N GLY A 219 20.97 -4.37 2.41
CA GLY A 219 20.83 -3.78 3.73
C GLY A 219 20.42 -4.83 4.77
N PHE A 220 20.58 -4.46 6.03
CA PHE A 220 20.19 -5.33 7.15
C PHE A 220 18.69 -5.23 7.41
N VAL A 221 18.04 -6.36 7.72
CA VAL A 221 16.71 -6.36 8.35
C VAL A 221 16.92 -6.37 9.86
N ILE A 222 16.39 -5.38 10.56
CA ILE A 222 16.48 -5.24 12.01
C ILE A 222 15.07 -5.30 12.58
N VAL A 223 14.84 -6.22 13.51
CA VAL A 223 13.57 -6.36 14.25
C VAL A 223 13.84 -6.01 15.70
N ARG A 224 13.06 -5.10 16.28
CA ARG A 224 13.26 -4.61 17.65
C ARG A 224 11.97 -4.46 18.43
#